data_AF-A0A3M1TCL9-F1
#
_entry.id   AF-A0A3M1TCL9-F1
#
_cell.length_a   1.000
_cell.length_b   1.000
_cell.length_c   1.000
_cell.angle_alpha   90.00
_cell.angle_beta   90.00
_cell.angle_gamma   90.00
#
_symmetry.space_group_name_H-M   'P 1'
#
loop_
_entity.id
_entity.type
_entity.pdbx_description
1 polymer ?
#
loop_
_entity_poly.entity_id
_entity_poly.type
_entity_poly.pdbx_seq_one_letter_code
_entity_poly.pdbx_strand_id
1 'polypeptide(L)'
;ILSANTGHLDLIGGDRCFSLKTQRNVQPVPPFGGVEGWGESDIDEIVETLEWVYQNRELAREKGRSAVQFMGNWTWRKQVDRWLKILKLME
;
A
#
# COMPACT_ATOMS: atom_id res chain seq x y z
N ILE A 1 2.59 7.35 1.12
CA ILE A 1 3.15 6.55 2.23
C ILE A 1 2.16 5.42 2.47
N LEU A 2 2.60 4.18 2.50
CA LEU A 2 1.73 3.00 2.60
C LEU A 2 2.30 2.04 3.64
N SER A 3 1.45 1.42 4.45
CA SER A 3 1.88 0.33 5.33
C SER A 3 2.27 -0.90 4.50
N ALA A 4 3.34 -1.60 4.88
CA ALA A 4 3.75 -2.84 4.22
C ALA A 4 2.95 -4.04 4.73
N ASN A 5 1.61 -3.99 4.60
CA ASN A 5 0.74 -5.09 5.01
C ASN A 5 -0.49 -5.22 4.11
N THR A 6 -1.11 -6.41 4.14
CA THR A 6 -2.40 -6.72 3.49
C THR A 6 -2.54 -6.16 2.06
N GLY A 7 -3.61 -5.43 1.77
CA GLY A 7 -3.91 -4.90 0.43
C GLY A 7 -2.95 -3.81 -0.05
N HIS A 8 -2.18 -3.18 0.84
CA HIS A 8 -1.14 -2.25 0.38
C HIS A 8 0.05 -2.96 -0.28
N LEU A 9 0.25 -4.26 -0.01
CA LEU A 9 1.30 -5.05 -0.66
C LEU A 9 1.12 -5.08 -2.18
N ASP A 10 -0.12 -5.06 -2.67
CA ASP A 10 -0.40 -5.02 -4.11
C ASP A 10 0.02 -3.71 -4.78
N LEU A 11 0.17 -2.64 -3.99
CA LEU A 11 0.48 -1.29 -4.47
C LEU A 11 1.96 -0.93 -4.32
N ILE A 12 2.68 -1.62 -3.45
CA ILE A 12 4.06 -1.27 -3.09
C ILE A 12 5.02 -1.35 -4.28
N GLY A 13 5.93 -0.38 -4.34
CA GLY A 13 7.05 -0.31 -5.27
C GLY A 13 8.00 0.82 -4.90
N GLY A 14 9.30 0.55 -4.94
CA GLY A 14 10.32 1.50 -4.46
C GLY A 14 10.33 2.84 -5.18
N ASP A 15 9.87 2.87 -6.43
CA ASP A 15 9.78 4.06 -7.30
C ASP A 15 8.50 4.89 -7.10
N ARG A 16 7.49 4.36 -6.40
CA ARG A 16 6.12 4.93 -6.38
C ARG A 16 5.50 5.07 -5.00
N CYS A 17 6.12 4.52 -3.95
CA CYS A 17 5.63 4.72 -2.59
C CYS A 17 6.77 4.77 -1.56
N PHE A 18 6.48 5.37 -0.42
CA PHE A 18 7.23 5.16 0.81
C PHE A 18 6.52 4.06 1.58
N SER A 19 7.18 2.90 1.69
CA SER A 19 6.63 1.72 2.36
C SER A 19 7.07 1.71 3.81
N LEU A 20 6.12 1.71 4.74
CA LEU A 20 6.38 1.55 6.18
C LEU A 20 6.58 0.06 6.46
N LYS A 21 7.80 -0.36 6.76
CA LYS A 21 8.18 -1.77 6.84
C LYS A 21 8.05 -2.33 8.25
N THR A 22 8.09 -1.49 9.27
CA THR A 22 7.95 -1.94 10.66
C THR A 22 6.47 -2.09 10.97
N GLN A 23 5.99 -3.32 10.92
CA GLN A 23 4.59 -3.69 11.14
C GLN A 23 4.49 -4.65 12.33
N ARG A 24 3.65 -4.32 13.31
CA ARG A 24 3.32 -5.19 14.44
C ARG A 24 1.93 -5.79 14.24
N ASN A 25 1.66 -6.97 14.79
CA ASN A 25 0.32 -7.54 14.73
C ASN A 25 -0.66 -6.69 15.54
N VAL A 26 -1.78 -6.32 14.93
CA VAL A 26 -2.89 -5.68 15.64
C VAL A 26 -3.45 -6.65 16.68
N GLN A 27 -3.66 -6.16 17.90
CA GLN A 27 -4.31 -6.94 18.95
C GLN A 27 -5.83 -6.82 18.84
N PRO A 28 -6.59 -7.93 18.88
CA PRO A 28 -8.04 -7.88 18.89
C PRO A 28 -8.54 -7.22 20.18
N VAL A 29 -9.68 -6.54 20.10
CA VAL A 29 -10.33 -5.90 21.26
C VAL A 29 -11.67 -6.59 21.49
N PRO A 30 -11.85 -7.37 22.58
CA PRO A 30 -13.09 -8.10 22.81
C PRO A 30 -14.35 -7.22 22.76
N PRO A 31 -15.46 -7.68 22.16
CA PRO A 31 -15.65 -8.98 21.50
C PRO A 31 -15.19 -9.03 20.02
N PHE A 32 -14.53 -7.98 19.52
CA PHE A 32 -14.15 -7.81 18.12
C PHE A 32 -12.83 -8.51 17.79
N GLY A 33 -12.91 -9.56 16.97
CA GLY A 33 -11.75 -10.22 16.34
C GLY A 33 -11.60 -9.83 14.87
N GLY A 34 -10.98 -10.69 14.05
CA GLY A 34 -10.87 -10.48 12.60
C GLY A 34 -9.70 -9.59 12.17
N VAL A 35 -8.63 -9.55 12.97
CA VAL A 35 -7.43 -8.73 12.73
C VAL A 35 -6.27 -9.56 12.17
N GLU A 36 -6.52 -10.78 11.72
CA GLU A 36 -5.51 -11.67 11.17
C GLU A 36 -4.84 -11.03 9.94
N GLY A 37 -3.51 -10.94 10.00
CA GLY A 37 -2.71 -10.32 8.94
C GLY A 37 -2.68 -8.78 8.96
N TRP A 38 -3.45 -8.12 9.84
CA TRP A 38 -3.41 -6.66 9.97
C TRP A 38 -2.13 -6.22 10.68
N GLY A 39 -1.48 -5.21 10.11
CA GLY A 39 -0.28 -4.61 10.66
C GLY A 39 -0.52 -3.20 11.21
N GLU A 40 -0.06 -2.96 12.43
CA GLU A 40 0.11 -1.64 13.01
C GLU A 40 1.51 -1.12 12.65
N SER A 41 1.57 -0.01 11.92
CA SER A 41 2.82 0.62 11.53
C SER A 41 3.49 1.30 12.71
N ASP A 42 4.82 1.27 12.74
CA ASP A 42 5.59 1.98 13.75
C ASP A 42 5.44 3.50 13.65
N ILE A 43 5.25 4.17 14.79
CA ILE A 43 4.97 5.61 14.83
C ILE A 43 6.21 6.42 14.44
N ASP A 44 7.39 6.00 14.90
CA ASP A 44 8.62 6.73 14.62
C ASP A 44 8.96 6.64 13.12
N GLU A 45 8.75 5.47 12.50
CA GLU A 45 8.88 5.30 11.05
C GLU A 45 7.90 6.19 10.26
N ILE A 46 6.66 6.33 10.73
CA ILE A 46 5.66 7.21 10.11
C ILE A 46 6.12 8.67 10.17
N VAL A 47 6.55 9.12 11.35
CA VAL A 47 6.99 10.50 11.56
C VAL A 47 8.23 10.81 10.72
N GLU A 48 9.25 9.96 10.78
CA GLU A 48 10.47 10.11 9.98
C GLU A 48 10.14 10.20 8.48
N THR A 49 9.22 9.34 8.00
CA THR A 49 8.81 9.35 6.59
C THR A 49 8.07 10.64 6.22
N LEU A 50 7.18 11.12 7.09
CA LEU A 50 6.44 12.37 6.86
C LEU A 50 7.39 13.58 6.83
N GLU A 51 8.34 13.64 7.77
CA GLU A 51 9.37 14.67 7.82
C GLU A 51 10.23 14.64 6.55
N TRP A 52 10.67 13.45 6.14
CA TRP A 52 11.43 13.28 4.90
C TRP A 52 10.65 13.83 3.70
N VAL A 53 9.37 13.48 3.56
CA VAL A 53 8.51 13.97 2.46
C VAL A 53 8.36 15.49 2.51
N TYR A 54 8.21 16.05 3.70
CA TYR A 54 8.06 17.49 3.89
C TYR A 54 9.33 18.27 3.50
N GLN A 55 10.51 17.75 3.86
CA GLN A 55 11.81 18.35 3.55
C GLN A 55 12.22 18.13 2.08
N ASN A 56 11.86 16.99 1.49
CA ASN A 56 12.30 16.57 0.16
C ASN A 56 11.16 16.65 -0.89
N ARG A 57 10.49 17.80 -0.97
CA ARG A 57 9.24 17.95 -1.73
C ARG A 57 9.33 17.59 -3.20
N GLU A 58 10.42 17.96 -3.88
CA GLU A 58 10.56 17.64 -5.31
C GLU A 58 10.73 16.14 -5.56
N LEU A 59 11.55 15.47 -4.75
CA LEU A 59 11.72 14.01 -4.81
C LEU A 59 10.41 13.29 -4.45
N ALA A 60 9.68 13.79 -3.45
CA ALA A 60 8.38 13.25 -3.09
C ALA A 60 7.35 13.44 -4.22
N ARG A 61 7.35 14.59 -4.91
CA ARG A 61 6.51 14.82 -6.09
C ARG A 61 6.85 13.90 -7.24
N GLU A 62 8.14 13.65 -7.49
CA GLU A 62 8.57 12.69 -8.51
C GLU A 62 8.03 11.29 -8.24
N LYS A 63 8.19 10.81 -7.00
CA LYS A 63 7.62 9.54 -6.56
C LYS A 63 6.09 9.52 -6.73
N GLY A 64 5.41 10.63 -6.42
CA GLY A 64 3.97 10.80 -6.63
C GLY A 64 3.56 10.70 -8.10
N ARG A 65 4.35 11.24 -9.04
CA ARG A 65 4.07 11.10 -10.49
C ARG A 65 4.12 9.63 -10.93
N SER A 66 5.10 8.87 -10.47
CA SER A 66 5.19 7.42 -10.73
C SER A 66 3.99 6.67 -10.11
N ALA A 67 3.55 7.07 -8.93
CA ALA A 67 2.36 6.51 -8.29
C ALA A 67 1.08 6.72 -9.11
N VAL A 68 0.87 7.93 -9.66
CA VAL A 68 -0.30 8.22 -10.51
C VAL A 68 -0.32 7.33 -11.75
N GLN A 69 0.82 7.16 -12.42
CA GLN A 69 0.92 6.29 -13.60
C GLN A 69 0.59 4.84 -13.26
N PHE A 70 1.10 4.33 -12.14
CA PHE A 70 0.81 2.99 -11.66
C PHE A 70 -0.69 2.82 -11.33
N MET A 71 -1.27 3.76 -10.57
CA MET A 71 -2.68 3.70 -10.17
C MET A 71 -3.65 3.83 -11.35
N GLY A 72 -3.22 4.40 -12.48
CA GLY A 72 -3.97 4.35 -13.73
C GLY A 72 -4.31 2.93 -14.20
N ASN A 73 -3.62 1.91 -13.69
CA ASN A 73 -3.92 0.50 -13.97
C ASN A 73 -4.87 -0.16 -12.97
N TRP A 74 -5.28 0.54 -11.91
CA TRP A 74 -6.07 0.03 -10.79
C TRP A 74 -7.57 0.38 -10.87
N THR A 75 -8.05 0.90 -11.99
CA THR A 75 -9.49 1.09 -12.22
C THR A 75 -10.26 -0.23 -12.11
N TRP A 76 -11.51 -0.19 -11.61
CA TRP A 76 -12.39 -1.37 -11.56
C TRP A 76 -12.48 -2.13 -12.88
N ARG A 77 -12.64 -1.42 -14.01
CA ARG A 77 -12.69 -2.04 -15.34
C ARG A 77 -11.45 -2.90 -15.61
N LYS A 78 -10.26 -2.34 -15.45
CA LYS A 78 -8.99 -3.06 -15.65
C LYS A 78 -8.81 -4.23 -14.68
N GLN A 79 -9.26 -4.13 -13.43
CA GLN A 79 -9.16 -5.23 -12.47
C GLN A 79 -10.15 -6.37 -12.78
N VAL A 80 -11.40 -6.04 -13.10
CA VAL A 80 -12.40 -7.01 -13.54
C VAL A 80 -11.96 -7.71 -14.83
N ASP A 81 -11.41 -6.98 -15.79
CA ASP A 81 -10.87 -7.56 -17.03
C ASP A 81 -9.73 -8.56 -16.75
N ARG A 82 -8.89 -8.31 -15.74
CA ARG A 82 -7.84 -9.27 -15.31
C ARG A 82 -8.46 -10.52 -14.68
N TRP A 83 -9.44 -10.35 -13.80
CA TRP A 83 -10.13 -11.46 -13.15
C TRP A 83 -10.86 -12.35 -14.17
N LEU A 84 -11.59 -11.75 -15.12
CA LEU A 84 -12.28 -12.49 -16.18
C LEU A 84 -11.31 -13.29 -17.06
N LYS A 85 -10.10 -12.77 -17.32
CA LYS A 85 -9.07 -13.53 -18.04
C LYS A 85 -8.63 -14.77 -17.27
N ILE A 86 -8.44 -14.66 -15.96
CA ILE A 86 -8.05 -15.80 -15.12
C ILE A 86 -9.15 -16.86 -15.13
N LEU A 87 -10.41 -16.46 -14.93
CA LEU A 87 -11.54 -17.40 -14.95
C LEU A 87 -11.65 -18.16 -16.27
N LYS A 88 -11.47 -17.48 -17.41
CA LYS A 88 -11.52 -18.10 -18.74
C LYS A 88 -10.34 -19.05 -19.04
N LEU A 89 -9.22 -18.92 -18.35
CA LEU A 89 -8.08 -19.82 -18.48
C LEU A 89 -8.23 -21.10 -17.63
N MET A 90 -9.23 -21.13 -16.73
CA MET A 90 -9.54 -22.27 -15.88
C MET A 90 -10.62 -23.19 -16.48
N GLU A 91 -11.21 -22.81 -17.61
CA GLU A 91 -12.11 -23.63 -18.45
C GLU A 91 -11.32 -24.41 -19.50
#